data_AF-A0A1N6I981-F1
#
_entry.id   AF-A0A1N6I981-F1
#
_cell.length_a   1.000
_cell.length_b   1.000
_cell.length_c   1.000
_cell.angle_alpha   90.00
_cell.angle_beta   90.00
_cell.angle_gamma   90.00
#
_symmetry.space_group_name_H-M   'P 1'
#
loop_
_entity.id
_entity.type
_entity.pdbx_description
1 polymer ?
#
loop_
_entity_poly.entity_id
_entity_poly.type
_entity_poly.pdbx_seq_one_letter_code
_entity_poly.pdbx_strand_id
1 'polypeptide(L)'
;MLPSGQRDYSAIRLTRHALERFQERFGGDPVDTESALRAALGRTRRLGRNADNGAVAVLAVYRGRALVAILQDASCLTVLTWPQFVPRLQEFGRTRVPRKWGRLLRRLVDPDLGP
;
A
#
# COMPACT_ATOMS: atom_id res chain seq x y z
N MET A 1 -15.68 -2.83 11.19
CA MET A 1 -15.89 -2.16 9.89
C MET A 1 -14.73 -1.22 9.62
N LEU A 2 -14.19 -1.17 8.40
CA LEU A 2 -13.15 -0.19 8.04
C LEU A 2 -13.79 1.19 7.75
N PRO A 3 -13.10 2.30 8.06
CA PRO A 3 -13.57 3.64 7.72
C PRO A 3 -13.78 3.82 6.21
N SER A 4 -14.65 4.75 5.82
CA SER A 4 -14.95 5.03 4.41
C SER A 4 -13.68 5.28 3.58
N GLY A 5 -13.59 4.57 2.44
CA GLY A 5 -12.46 4.64 1.51
C GLY A 5 -11.24 3.78 1.90
N GLN A 6 -11.26 3.08 3.04
CA GLN A 6 -10.27 2.06 3.38
C GLN A 6 -10.71 0.68 2.89
N ARG A 7 -9.73 -0.18 2.58
CA ARG A 7 -9.95 -1.56 2.16
C ARG A 7 -8.93 -2.50 2.81
N ASP A 8 -9.38 -3.71 3.09
CA ASP A 8 -8.57 -4.81 3.59
C ASP A 8 -8.13 -5.68 2.40
N TYR A 9 -6.83 -5.89 2.27
CA TYR A 9 -6.21 -6.80 1.31
C TYR A 9 -5.27 -7.80 2.00
N SER A 10 -5.38 -8.00 3.32
CA SER A 10 -4.54 -8.94 4.08
C SER A 10 -4.66 -10.40 3.60
N ALA A 11 -5.81 -10.75 3.01
CA ALA A 11 -6.12 -12.09 2.51
C ALA A 11 -5.61 -12.38 1.08
N ILE A 12 -5.02 -11.41 0.38
CA ILE A 12 -4.52 -11.65 -0.98
C ILE A 12 -3.27 -12.54 -0.98
N ARG A 13 -2.98 -13.15 -2.13
CA ARG A 13 -1.73 -13.89 -2.33
C ARG A 13 -0.55 -12.92 -2.31
N LEU A 14 0.48 -13.22 -1.54
CA LEU A 14 1.74 -12.47 -1.56
C LEU A 14 2.73 -13.19 -2.46
N THR A 15 3.25 -12.49 -3.48
CA THR A 15 4.29 -13.07 -4.33
C THR A 15 5.63 -13.04 -3.59
N ARG A 16 6.52 -13.98 -3.94
CA ARG A 16 7.90 -13.99 -3.46
C ARG A 16 8.59 -12.65 -3.71
N HIS A 17 8.41 -12.10 -4.91
CA HIS A 17 8.96 -10.80 -5.26
C HIS A 17 8.44 -9.67 -4.35
N ALA A 18 7.16 -9.64 -4.02
CA ALA A 18 6.62 -8.64 -3.09
C ALA A 18 7.22 -8.75 -1.69
N LEU A 19 7.43 -9.97 -1.18
CA LEU A 19 8.05 -10.21 0.12
C LEU A 19 9.51 -9.75 0.16
N GLU A 20 10.31 -10.14 -0.85
CA GLU A 20 11.71 -9.71 -0.98
C GLU A 20 11.82 -8.19 -1.02
N ARG A 21 11.00 -7.54 -1.87
CA ARG A 21 10.98 -6.09 -1.98
C ARG A 21 10.51 -5.41 -0.70
N PHE A 22 9.58 -6.00 0.04
CA PHE A 22 9.14 -5.49 1.32
C PHE A 22 10.28 -5.49 2.33
N GLN A 23 10.98 -6.62 2.46
CA GLN A 23 12.12 -6.78 3.35
C GLN A 23 13.23 -5.78 3.03
N GLU A 24 13.65 -5.70 1.77
CA GLU A 24 14.71 -4.80 1.29
C GLU A 24 14.41 -3.32 1.58
N ARG A 25 13.15 -2.89 1.41
CA ARG A 25 12.77 -1.46 1.40
C ARG A 25 12.33 -0.95 2.75
N PHE A 26 11.69 -1.80 3.55
CA PHE A 26 11.02 -1.41 4.79
C PHE A 26 11.71 -1.92 6.05
N GLY A 27 12.65 -2.86 5.91
CA GLY A 27 13.30 -3.48 7.05
C GLY A 27 12.33 -4.41 7.78
N GLY A 28 12.52 -5.70 7.61
CA GLY A 28 11.74 -6.75 8.25
C GLY A 28 12.65 -7.91 8.64
N ASP A 29 12.30 -8.56 9.73
CA ASP A 29 12.86 -9.88 10.03
C ASP A 29 12.39 -10.84 8.92
N PRO A 30 13.30 -11.58 8.26
CA PRO A 30 12.91 -12.58 7.26
C PRO A 30 11.85 -13.57 7.78
N VAL A 31 11.83 -13.86 9.09
CA VAL A 31 10.87 -14.77 9.72
C VAL A 31 9.44 -14.21 9.71
N ASP A 32 9.29 -12.90 9.92
CA ASP A 32 7.98 -12.24 10.09
C ASP A 32 7.54 -11.39 8.89
N THR A 33 8.33 -11.38 7.81
CA THR A 33 8.12 -10.53 6.63
C THR A 33 6.71 -10.69 6.04
N GLU A 34 6.22 -11.94 5.93
CA GLU A 34 4.87 -12.21 5.41
C GLU A 34 3.79 -11.65 6.33
N SER A 35 3.82 -12.01 7.62
CA SER A 35 2.86 -11.56 8.63
C SER A 35 2.81 -10.03 8.72
N ALA A 36 3.98 -9.37 8.67
CA ALA A 36 4.10 -7.92 8.68
C ALA A 36 3.48 -7.27 7.43
N LEU A 37 3.72 -7.82 6.24
CA LEU A 37 3.12 -7.31 5.00
C LEU A 37 1.60 -7.52 5.02
N ARG A 38 1.10 -8.68 5.47
CA ARG A 38 -0.34 -8.93 5.63
C ARG A 38 -0.99 -7.93 6.57
N ALA A 39 -0.36 -7.68 7.72
CA ALA A 39 -0.84 -6.70 8.68
C ALA A 39 -0.93 -5.28 8.07
N ALA A 40 0.09 -4.87 7.30
CA ALA A 40 0.07 -3.57 6.60
C ALA A 40 -1.06 -3.50 5.56
N LEU A 41 -1.34 -4.60 4.87
CA LEU A 41 -2.42 -4.71 3.88
C LEU A 41 -3.82 -4.84 4.51
N GLY A 42 -3.93 -5.06 5.81
CA GLY A 42 -5.21 -5.06 6.53
C GLY A 42 -5.92 -3.71 6.51
N ARG A 43 -5.16 -2.62 6.34
CA ARG A 43 -5.69 -1.25 6.30
C ARG A 43 -5.02 -0.45 5.20
N THR A 44 -5.69 -0.36 4.06
CA THR A 44 -5.17 0.35 2.89
C THR A 44 -6.13 1.39 2.36
N ARG A 45 -5.62 2.29 1.53
CA ARG A 45 -6.43 3.19 0.71
C ARG A 45 -6.02 3.08 -0.76
N ARG A 46 -6.99 2.88 -1.64
CA ARG A 46 -6.73 2.83 -3.08
C ARG A 46 -6.24 4.19 -3.59
N LEU A 47 -5.11 4.17 -4.28
CA LEU A 47 -4.55 5.33 -4.96
C LEU A 47 -5.14 5.43 -6.37
N GLY A 48 -5.15 4.34 -7.12
CA GLY A 48 -5.65 4.33 -8.48
C GLY A 48 -5.58 2.95 -9.12
N ARG A 49 -5.84 2.89 -10.42
CA ARG A 49 -5.71 1.69 -11.25
C ARG A 49 -4.99 2.07 -12.53
N ASN A 50 -4.03 1.26 -12.92
CA ASN A 50 -3.35 1.38 -14.20
C ASN A 50 -4.31 0.95 -15.30
N ALA A 51 -4.49 1.82 -16.30
CA ALA A 51 -5.46 1.63 -17.37
C ALA A 51 -5.02 0.54 -18.37
N ASP A 52 -3.72 0.36 -18.55
CA ASP A 52 -3.13 -0.51 -19.57
C ASP A 52 -3.14 -1.98 -19.14
N ASN A 53 -2.81 -2.26 -17.87
CA ASN A 53 -2.68 -3.62 -17.35
C ASN A 53 -3.67 -3.96 -16.21
N GLY A 54 -4.48 -2.99 -15.78
CA GLY A 54 -5.48 -3.20 -14.75
C GLY A 54 -4.94 -3.29 -13.31
N ALA A 55 -3.63 -3.16 -13.08
CA ALA A 55 -3.03 -3.22 -11.75
C ALA A 55 -3.54 -2.09 -10.85
N VAL A 56 -3.67 -2.34 -9.55
CA VAL A 56 -4.23 -1.41 -8.56
C VAL A 56 -3.13 -1.01 -7.58
N ALA A 57 -2.87 0.29 -7.47
CA ALA A 57 -1.99 0.82 -6.43
C ALA A 57 -2.81 1.11 -5.17
N VAL A 58 -2.38 0.54 -4.04
CA VAL A 58 -2.96 0.79 -2.72
C VAL A 58 -1.89 1.29 -1.77
N LEU A 59 -2.26 2.25 -0.92
CA LEU A 59 -1.39 2.84 0.08
C LEU A 59 -1.68 2.23 1.45
N ALA A 60 -0.63 1.86 2.15
CA ALA A 60 -0.61 1.44 3.55
C ALA A 60 0.46 2.25 4.31
N VAL A 61 0.52 2.06 5.62
CA VAL A 61 1.59 2.58 6.47
C VAL A 61 2.22 1.42 7.23
N TYR A 62 3.54 1.32 7.18
CA TYR A 62 4.30 0.35 7.95
C TYR A 62 5.43 1.07 8.69
N ARG A 63 5.48 0.91 10.02
CA ARG A 63 6.46 1.58 10.91
C ARG A 63 6.61 3.09 10.63
N GLY A 64 5.49 3.78 10.46
CA GLY A 64 5.45 5.23 10.16
C GLY A 64 5.85 5.62 8.73
N ARG A 65 6.19 4.65 7.87
CA ARG A 65 6.59 4.88 6.48
C ARG A 65 5.46 4.51 5.53
N ALA A 66 5.27 5.32 4.50
CA ALA A 66 4.29 5.04 3.45
C ALA A 66 4.76 3.86 2.59
N LEU A 67 3.87 2.86 2.47
CA LEU A 67 4.05 1.67 1.65
C LEU A 67 3.00 1.67 0.55
N VAL A 68 3.43 1.50 -0.71
CA VAL A 68 2.49 1.34 -1.83
C VAL A 68 2.57 -0.08 -2.34
N ALA A 69 1.49 -0.86 -2.23
CA ALA A 69 1.40 -2.19 -2.81
C ALA A 69 0.74 -2.13 -4.18
N ILE A 70 1.30 -2.86 -5.14
CA ILE A 70 0.73 -3.03 -6.48
C ILE A 70 0.03 -4.39 -6.52
N LEU A 71 -1.28 -4.36 -6.71
CA LEU A 71 -2.15 -5.51 -6.67
C LEU A 71 -2.67 -5.83 -8.07
N GLN A 72 -2.75 -7.10 -8.42
CA GLN A 72 -3.36 -7.58 -9.65
C GLN A 72 -3.82 -9.02 -9.46
N ASP A 73 -5.00 -9.38 -10.00
CA ASP A 73 -5.54 -10.75 -9.96
C ASP A 73 -5.44 -11.42 -8.58
N ALA A 74 -5.95 -10.72 -7.56
CA ALA A 74 -5.93 -11.14 -6.15
C ALA A 74 -4.53 -11.45 -5.59
N SER A 75 -3.48 -10.86 -6.17
CA SER A 75 -2.09 -11.02 -5.75
C SER A 75 -1.39 -9.67 -5.54
N CYS A 76 -0.50 -9.60 -4.54
CA CYS A 76 0.45 -8.50 -4.38
C CYS A 76 1.70 -8.80 -5.23
N LEU A 77 1.87 -8.04 -6.32
CA LEU A 77 2.99 -8.23 -7.25
C LEU A 77 4.29 -7.62 -6.72
N THR A 78 4.21 -6.43 -6.13
CA THR A 78 5.36 -5.74 -5.57
C THR A 78 4.92 -4.67 -4.55
N VAL A 79 5.86 -4.19 -3.75
CA VAL A 79 5.66 -3.05 -2.84
C VAL A 79 6.71 -1.99 -3.08
N LEU A 80 6.32 -0.72 -3.09
CA LEU A 80 7.18 0.42 -3.37
C LEU A 80 7.19 1.36 -2.17
N THR A 81 8.32 2.04 -1.96
CA THR A 81 8.32 3.23 -1.10
C THR A 81 7.59 4.36 -1.80
N TRP A 82 7.11 5.35 -1.04
CA TRP A 82 6.48 6.52 -1.64
C TRP A 82 7.35 7.23 -2.70
N PRO A 83 8.66 7.50 -2.47
CA PRO A 83 9.53 8.07 -3.49
C PRO A 83 9.63 7.23 -4.77
N GLN A 84 9.61 5.89 -4.67
CA GLN A 84 9.62 5.00 -5.83
C GLN A 84 8.29 5.02 -6.61
N PHE A 85 7.18 5.29 -5.93
CA PHE A 85 5.85 5.33 -6.54
C PHE A 85 5.50 6.69 -7.17
N VAL A 86 6.01 7.80 -6.63
CA VAL A 86 5.68 9.16 -7.12
C VAL A 86 5.83 9.32 -8.64
N PRO A 87 6.92 8.86 -9.29
CA PRO A 87 7.06 8.96 -10.75
C PRO A 87 5.96 8.20 -11.52
N ARG A 88 5.35 7.18 -10.91
CA ARG A 88 4.33 6.32 -11.51
C ARG A 88 2.90 6.80 -11.24
N LEU A 89 2.70 7.92 -10.53
CA LEU A 89 1.36 8.40 -10.16
C LEU A 89 0.43 8.53 -11.37
N GLN A 90 0.97 9.02 -12.50
CA GLN A 90 0.21 9.24 -13.73
C GLN A 90 -0.30 7.93 -14.33
N GLU A 91 0.49 6.86 -14.25
CA GLU A 91 0.10 5.52 -14.70
C GLU A 91 -1.15 5.03 -13.96
N PHE A 92 -1.36 5.46 -12.71
CA PHE A 92 -2.52 5.10 -11.90
C PHE A 92 -3.61 6.19 -11.90
N GLY A 93 -3.64 7.05 -12.92
CA GLY A 93 -4.67 8.07 -13.11
C GLY A 93 -4.55 9.27 -12.15
N ARG A 94 -3.37 9.50 -11.56
CA ARG A 94 -3.12 10.68 -10.71
C ARG A 94 -2.05 11.58 -11.27
N THR A 95 -2.37 12.85 -11.44
CA THR A 95 -1.40 13.87 -11.88
C THR A 95 -0.62 14.50 -10.73
N ARG A 96 -1.11 14.37 -9.48
CA ARG A 96 -0.51 15.01 -8.29
C ARG A 96 -0.62 14.14 -7.04
N VAL A 97 0.26 14.40 -6.08
CA VAL A 97 0.22 13.85 -4.71
C VAL A 97 -1.14 14.17 -4.06
N PRO A 98 -1.75 13.24 -3.30
CA PRO A 98 -3.01 13.50 -2.62
C PRO A 98 -2.88 14.71 -1.67
N ARG A 99 -3.85 15.64 -1.74
CA ARG A 99 -3.95 16.75 -0.77
C ARG A 99 -4.10 16.19 0.66
N LYS A 100 -3.61 16.92 1.66
CA LYS A 100 -3.63 16.52 3.08
C LYS A 100 -2.93 15.17 3.34
N TRP A 101 -1.80 14.93 2.66
CA TRP A 101 -1.01 13.69 2.74
C TRP A 101 -0.74 13.21 4.17
N GLY A 102 -0.27 14.09 5.06
CA GLY A 102 0.00 13.73 6.46
C GLY A 102 -1.26 13.25 7.20
N ARG A 103 -2.41 13.91 7.01
CA ARG A 103 -3.69 13.49 7.60
C ARG A 103 -4.13 12.13 7.05
N LEU A 104 -3.92 11.91 5.76
CA LEU A 104 -4.25 10.65 5.10
C LEU A 104 -3.44 9.49 5.70
N LEU A 105 -2.13 9.67 5.86
CA LEU A 105 -1.25 8.64 6.46
C LEU A 105 -1.65 8.35 7.91
N ARG A 106 -1.95 9.38 8.71
CA ARG A 106 -2.40 9.18 10.09
C ARG A 106 -3.67 8.33 10.18
N ARG A 107 -4.65 8.55 9.31
CA ARG A 107 -5.89 7.76 9.28
C ARG A 107 -5.72 6.29 8.94
N LEU A 108 -4.62 5.93 8.26
CA LEU A 108 -4.28 4.53 7.99
C LEU A 108 -3.68 3.82 9.20
N VAL A 109 -3.10 4.58 10.13
CA VAL A 109 -2.55 4.06 11.40
C VAL A 109 -3.62 4.07 12.48
N ASP A 110 -4.31 5.21 12.62
CA ASP A 110 -5.32 5.47 13.62
C ASP A 110 -6.64 5.88 12.92
N PRO A 111 -7.59 4.92 12.79
CA PRO A 111 -8.86 5.14 12.09
C PRO A 111 -9.83 6.05 12.85
N ASP A 112 -9.61 6.28 14.15
CA ASP A 112 -10.51 7.06 15.01
C ASP A 112 -10.20 8.58 14.96
N LEU A 113 -9.14 8.96 14.22
CA LEU A 113 -8.88 10.34 13.85
C LEU A 113 -9.99 10.87 12.91
N GLY A 114 -11.01 11.46 13.55
CA GLY A 114 -12.15 12.15 12.94
C GLY A 114 -11.78 13.28 11.95
N PRO A 115 -12.81 13.97 11.41
CA PRO A 115 -12.63 15.12 10.49
C PRO A 115 -11.70 16.22 11.00
#